data_AF-A0A6B0X261-F1
#
_entry.id   AF-A0A6B0X261-F1
#
_cell.length_a   1.000
_cell.length_b   1.000
_cell.length_c   1.000
_cell.angle_alpha   90.00
_cell.angle_beta   90.00
_cell.angle_gamma   90.00
#
_symmetry.space_group_name_H-M   'P 1'
#
loop_
_entity.id
_entity.type
_entity.pdbx_description
1 polymer ?
#
loop_
_entity_poly.entity_id
_entity_poly.type
_entity_poly.pdbx_seq_one_letter_code
_entity_poly.pdbx_strand_id
1 'polypeptide(L)'
;MAVPRIEDLRKPLLEIMDGAKEDIVPKQYIRKKVIERLSLTNDDILEKMPSGGQTKFDNRVGWTLYELKKVGFLQSPSRAYYQITPQGKELLATGADYLLSLPWNALLNAVRQGEGDVDSLETAANDDVSIDSEDSTPDEQIAALYQELSDRLAEELLERVKQVSPDSFERLVVNLLEKMGYGQGQAIGGSGDGGIDGIINQDALGLEKVYIQAKRWENPVGEPEIRNFSGSLEAKGANKGVFITSSSFGPRARETARFISAGNKFIRLIDGEELARLMINHGVGVVSEIIYDVKKLDENYFAEDM
;
A
#
# COMPACT_ATOMS: atom_id res chain seq x y z
N MET A 1 -15.13 1.10 -11.91
CA MET A 1 -14.92 -0.31 -12.32
C MET A 1 -13.72 -0.80 -11.53
N ALA A 2 -13.10 -1.95 -11.80
CA ALA A 2 -11.74 -2.15 -11.29
C ALA A 2 -10.76 -1.43 -12.23
N VAL A 3 -9.59 -1.00 -11.73
CA VAL A 3 -8.51 -0.51 -12.60
C VAL A 3 -8.16 -1.61 -13.62
N PRO A 4 -8.17 -1.33 -14.93
CA PRO A 4 -7.93 -2.34 -15.96
C PRO A 4 -6.61 -3.09 -15.77
N ARG A 5 -6.56 -4.36 -16.18
CA ARG A 5 -5.33 -5.15 -16.19
C ARG A 5 -4.44 -4.75 -17.37
N ILE A 6 -3.17 -5.15 -17.35
CA ILE A 6 -2.21 -4.80 -18.41
C ILE A 6 -2.69 -5.34 -19.77
N GLU A 7 -3.15 -6.59 -19.81
CA GLU A 7 -3.71 -7.26 -20.99
C GLU A 7 -4.90 -6.50 -21.57
N ASP A 8 -5.81 -6.06 -20.70
CA ASP A 8 -7.02 -5.32 -21.08
C ASP A 8 -6.68 -3.92 -21.65
N LEU A 9 -5.49 -3.39 -21.33
CA LEU A 9 -4.99 -2.11 -21.85
C LEU A 9 -4.28 -2.23 -23.19
N ARG A 10 -3.65 -3.37 -23.53
CA ARG A 10 -2.79 -3.51 -24.72
C ARG A 10 -3.51 -3.19 -26.02
N LYS A 11 -4.67 -3.83 -26.26
CA LYS A 11 -5.45 -3.62 -27.48
C LYS A 11 -6.03 -2.19 -27.59
N PRO A 12 -6.75 -1.65 -26.58
CA PRO A 12 -7.20 -0.27 -26.62
C PRO A 12 -6.07 0.74 -26.87
N LEU A 13 -4.91 0.53 -26.24
CA LEU A 13 -3.73 1.35 -26.46
C LEU A 13 -3.29 1.33 -27.93
N LEU A 14 -3.12 0.15 -28.50
CA LEU A 14 -2.63 0.00 -29.87
C LEU A 14 -3.63 0.59 -30.89
N GLU A 15 -4.93 0.39 -30.70
CA GLU A 15 -5.97 0.97 -31.55
C GLU A 15 -6.05 2.51 -31.43
N ILE A 16 -5.83 3.06 -30.23
CA ILE A 16 -5.75 4.51 -30.03
C ILE A 16 -4.56 5.10 -30.79
N MET A 17 -3.44 4.36 -30.85
CA MET A 17 -2.25 4.77 -31.58
C MET A 17 -2.45 4.69 -33.10
N ASP A 18 -3.07 3.63 -33.60
CA ASP A 18 -3.35 3.48 -35.04
C ASP A 18 -4.38 4.50 -35.56
N GLY A 19 -5.40 4.81 -34.74
CA GLY A 19 -6.41 5.82 -35.06
C GLY A 19 -6.00 7.28 -34.80
N ALA A 20 -4.77 7.54 -34.34
CA ALA A 20 -4.29 8.89 -34.08
C ALA A 20 -4.07 9.66 -35.39
N LYS A 21 -4.31 10.98 -35.37
CA LYS A 21 -4.03 11.85 -36.52
C LYS A 21 -2.54 12.05 -36.77
N GLU A 22 -1.75 11.97 -35.71
CA GLU A 22 -0.31 12.15 -35.72
C GLU A 22 0.35 10.79 -35.53
N ASP A 23 1.43 10.52 -36.26
CA ASP A 23 2.17 9.25 -36.14
C ASP A 23 2.90 9.13 -34.79
N ILE A 24 3.29 10.25 -34.19
CA ILE A 24 3.99 10.31 -32.91
C ILE A 24 3.03 10.92 -31.87
N VAL A 25 2.70 10.15 -30.84
CA VAL A 25 1.64 10.46 -29.89
C VAL A 25 2.22 10.60 -28.48
N PRO A 26 1.89 11.69 -27.73
CA PRO A 26 2.36 11.85 -26.36
C PRO A 26 1.62 10.92 -25.38
N LYS A 27 2.33 10.41 -24.36
CA LYS A 27 1.79 9.55 -23.29
C LYS A 27 0.53 10.14 -22.64
N GLN A 28 0.48 11.47 -22.47
CA GLN A 28 -0.66 12.14 -21.86
C GLN A 28 -1.92 12.07 -22.73
N TYR A 29 -1.77 12.12 -24.06
CA TYR A 29 -2.89 11.94 -24.98
C TYR A 29 -3.39 10.49 -24.92
N ILE A 30 -2.46 9.53 -24.96
CA ILE A 30 -2.75 8.11 -24.84
C ILE A 30 -3.55 7.83 -23.57
N ARG A 31 -3.04 8.29 -22.43
CA ARG A 31 -3.70 8.19 -21.12
C ARG A 31 -5.13 8.72 -21.16
N LYS A 32 -5.33 9.93 -21.69
CA LYS A 32 -6.66 10.55 -21.81
C LYS A 32 -7.61 9.72 -22.67
N LYS A 33 -7.13 9.21 -23.80
CA LYS A 33 -7.94 8.41 -24.72
C LYS A 33 -8.33 7.05 -24.15
N VAL A 34 -7.44 6.41 -23.39
CA VAL A 34 -7.74 5.16 -22.69
C VAL A 34 -8.84 5.39 -21.64
N ILE A 35 -8.75 6.47 -20.85
CA ILE A 35 -9.79 6.84 -19.88
C ILE A 35 -11.15 7.03 -20.56
N GLU A 36 -11.18 7.79 -21.66
CA GLU A 36 -12.41 8.04 -22.44
C GLU A 36 -12.98 6.73 -23.01
N ARG A 37 -12.12 5.88 -23.58
CA ARG A 37 -12.52 4.64 -24.25
C ARG A 37 -13.07 3.60 -23.29
N LEU A 38 -12.46 3.46 -22.12
CA LEU A 38 -12.85 2.48 -21.10
C LEU A 38 -13.87 3.03 -20.09
N SER A 39 -14.26 4.30 -20.22
CA SER A 39 -15.20 4.98 -19.31
C SER A 39 -14.78 4.86 -17.84
N LEU A 40 -13.49 5.09 -17.55
CA LEU A 40 -12.94 4.95 -16.19
C LEU A 40 -13.44 6.08 -15.29
N THR A 41 -13.72 5.72 -14.03
CA THR A 41 -14.17 6.68 -13.01
C THR A 41 -12.99 7.42 -12.36
N ASN A 42 -13.28 8.52 -11.66
CA ASN A 42 -12.25 9.23 -10.89
C ASN A 42 -11.62 8.34 -9.81
N ASP A 43 -12.39 7.45 -9.18
CA ASP A 43 -11.87 6.54 -8.17
C ASP A 43 -10.87 5.54 -8.79
N ASP A 44 -11.18 5.02 -9.99
CA ASP A 44 -10.27 4.13 -10.74
C ASP A 44 -8.95 4.84 -11.08
N ILE A 45 -9.01 6.13 -11.44
CA ILE A 45 -7.83 6.90 -11.83
C ILE A 45 -6.99 7.32 -10.62
N LEU A 46 -7.62 7.54 -9.46
CA LEU A 46 -6.99 8.03 -8.25
C LEU A 46 -6.54 6.92 -7.29
N GLU A 47 -6.86 5.65 -7.58
CA GLU A 47 -6.35 4.50 -6.83
C GLU A 47 -4.82 4.54 -6.79
N LYS A 48 -4.26 4.69 -5.59
CA LYS A 48 -2.82 4.80 -5.38
C LYS A 48 -2.18 3.42 -5.29
N MET A 49 -0.95 3.31 -5.79
CA MET A 49 -0.07 2.20 -5.44
C MET A 49 0.18 2.19 -3.92
N PRO A 50 0.36 1.02 -3.28
CA PRO A 50 0.74 0.94 -1.87
C PRO A 50 2.04 1.70 -1.53
N SER A 51 2.95 1.80 -2.51
CA SER A 51 4.19 2.58 -2.40
C SER A 51 4.00 4.11 -2.47
N GLY A 52 2.79 4.59 -2.80
CA GLY A 52 2.38 5.99 -2.70
C GLY A 52 2.87 6.95 -3.80
N GLY A 53 3.84 6.56 -4.62
CA GLY A 53 4.47 7.46 -5.60
C GLY A 53 3.71 7.68 -6.92
N GLN A 54 2.80 6.78 -7.29
CA GLN A 54 2.03 6.83 -8.53
C GLN A 54 0.64 6.19 -8.36
N THR A 55 -0.28 6.49 -9.27
CA THR A 55 -1.56 5.77 -9.33
C THR A 55 -1.35 4.41 -9.97
N LYS A 56 -2.20 3.45 -9.61
CA LYS A 56 -2.20 2.10 -10.17
C LYS A 56 -2.44 2.13 -11.68
N PHE A 57 -3.38 2.97 -12.13
CA PHE A 57 -3.67 3.17 -13.54
C PHE A 57 -2.45 3.69 -14.31
N ASP A 58 -1.77 4.73 -13.81
CA ASP A 58 -0.60 5.30 -14.49
C ASP A 58 0.59 4.33 -14.52
N ASN A 59 0.75 3.52 -13.46
CA ASN A 59 1.74 2.44 -13.41
C ASN A 59 1.46 1.39 -14.48
N ARG A 60 0.23 0.88 -14.54
CA ARG A 60 -0.18 -0.15 -15.51
C ARG A 60 -0.08 0.36 -16.95
N VAL A 61 -0.49 1.60 -17.25
CA VAL A 61 -0.28 2.20 -18.58
C VAL A 61 1.21 2.27 -18.93
N GLY A 62 2.08 2.61 -17.97
CA GLY A 62 3.53 2.59 -18.15
C GLY A 62 4.07 1.22 -18.52
N TRP A 63 3.65 0.18 -17.79
CA TRP A 63 4.02 -1.21 -18.05
C TRP A 63 3.48 -1.70 -19.40
N THR A 64 2.23 -1.39 -19.76
CA THR A 64 1.68 -1.76 -21.07
C THR A 64 2.48 -1.15 -22.23
N LEU A 65 2.86 0.13 -22.11
CA LEU A 65 3.72 0.79 -23.11
C LEU A 65 5.12 0.16 -23.18
N TYR A 66 5.68 -0.25 -22.03
CA TYR A 66 6.95 -0.97 -21.98
C TYR A 66 6.86 -2.32 -22.70
N GLU A 67 5.84 -3.12 -22.41
CA GLU A 67 5.62 -4.44 -23.01
C GLU A 67 5.45 -4.35 -24.52
N LEU A 68 4.55 -3.48 -25.00
CA LEU A 68 4.31 -3.27 -26.43
C LEU A 68 5.56 -2.76 -27.17
N LYS A 69 6.39 -1.94 -26.51
CA LYS A 69 7.70 -1.54 -27.05
C LYS A 69 8.66 -2.71 -27.13
N LYS A 70 8.68 -3.54 -26.08
CA LYS A 70 9.62 -4.66 -25.95
C LYS A 70 9.35 -5.75 -26.98
N VAL A 71 8.10 -5.97 -27.37
CA VAL A 71 7.71 -6.91 -28.44
C VAL A 71 7.67 -6.25 -29.83
N GLY A 72 8.05 -4.97 -29.95
CA GLY A 72 8.22 -4.31 -31.24
C GLY A 72 6.95 -3.74 -31.87
N PHE A 73 5.79 -3.78 -31.21
CA PHE A 73 4.54 -3.20 -31.72
C PHE A 73 4.50 -1.67 -31.58
N LEU A 74 5.26 -1.12 -30.63
CA LEU A 74 5.48 0.31 -30.45
C LEU A 74 6.98 0.64 -30.49
N GLN A 75 7.29 1.89 -30.82
CA GLN A 75 8.59 2.52 -30.58
C GLN A 75 8.41 3.83 -29.81
N SER A 76 9.49 4.33 -29.19
CA SER A 76 9.48 5.59 -28.46
C SER A 76 10.55 6.51 -29.04
N PRO A 77 10.18 7.41 -29.98
CA PRO A 77 11.14 8.31 -30.64
C PRO A 77 11.79 9.32 -29.69
N SER A 78 11.06 9.74 -28.66
CA SER A 78 11.55 10.66 -27.62
C SER A 78 10.81 10.43 -26.30
N ARG A 79 11.30 11.06 -25.21
CA ARG A 79 10.76 10.90 -23.86
C ARG A 79 9.26 11.15 -23.82
N ALA A 80 8.50 10.15 -23.36
CA ALA A 80 7.04 10.17 -23.25
C ALA A 80 6.28 10.34 -24.58
N TYR A 81 6.92 10.11 -25.72
CA TYR A 81 6.28 10.01 -27.03
C TYR A 81 6.43 8.60 -27.59
N TYR A 82 5.37 8.13 -28.26
CA TYR A 82 5.27 6.78 -28.79
C TYR A 82 4.79 6.81 -30.23
N GLN A 83 5.13 5.78 -31.00
CA GLN A 83 4.68 5.59 -32.37
C GLN A 83 4.40 4.10 -32.58
N ILE A 84 3.28 3.78 -33.23
CA ILE A 84 2.97 2.41 -33.64
C ILE A 84 3.87 2.00 -34.81
N THR A 85 4.44 0.80 -34.72
CA THR A 85 5.32 0.27 -35.77
C THR A 85 4.51 -0.38 -36.90
N PRO A 86 5.10 -0.65 -38.08
CA PRO A 86 4.43 -1.42 -39.13
C PRO A 86 3.91 -2.78 -38.63
N GLN A 87 4.70 -3.48 -37.81
CA GLN A 87 4.32 -4.75 -37.19
C GLN A 87 3.11 -4.60 -36.26
N GLY A 88 3.03 -3.51 -35.48
CA GLY A 88 1.87 -3.21 -34.64
C GLY A 88 0.60 -2.95 -35.46
N LYS A 89 0.73 -2.28 -36.61
CA LYS A 89 -0.40 -2.06 -37.54
C LYS A 89 -0.86 -3.37 -38.20
N GLU A 90 0.10 -4.19 -38.64
CA GLU A 90 -0.17 -5.49 -39.23
C GLU A 90 -0.89 -6.43 -38.26
N LEU A 91 -0.50 -6.43 -36.98
CA LEU A 91 -1.19 -7.18 -35.93
C LEU A 91 -2.69 -6.83 -35.85
N LEU A 92 -3.02 -5.53 -35.88
CA LEU A 92 -4.41 -5.07 -35.85
C LEU A 92 -5.17 -5.40 -37.14
N ALA A 93 -4.50 -5.39 -38.29
CA ALA A 93 -5.11 -5.66 -39.59
C ALA A 93 -5.37 -7.15 -39.85
N THR A 94 -4.50 -8.03 -39.35
CA THR A 94 -4.55 -9.50 -39.57
C THR A 94 -5.52 -10.23 -38.64
N GLY A 95 -6.03 -9.56 -37.60
CA GLY A 95 -6.89 -10.19 -36.59
C GLY A 95 -6.13 -11.10 -35.61
N ALA A 96 -4.81 -10.91 -35.51
CA ALA A 96 -3.95 -11.58 -34.53
C ALA A 96 -3.97 -10.86 -33.16
N ASP A 97 -4.99 -10.06 -32.88
CA ASP A 97 -5.14 -9.28 -31.66
C ASP A 97 -5.35 -10.14 -30.40
N TYR A 98 -5.66 -11.44 -30.55
CA TYR A 98 -5.63 -12.41 -29.46
C TYR A 98 -4.27 -12.49 -28.77
N LEU A 99 -3.17 -12.19 -29.48
CA LEU A 99 -1.83 -12.10 -28.88
C LEU A 99 -1.77 -11.04 -27.78
N LEU A 100 -2.55 -9.96 -27.90
CA LEU A 100 -2.57 -8.87 -26.92
C LEU A 100 -3.23 -9.27 -25.59
N SER A 101 -4.03 -10.34 -25.59
CA SER A 101 -4.62 -10.92 -24.37
C SER A 101 -3.76 -12.00 -23.71
N LEU A 102 -2.65 -12.42 -24.32
CA LEU A 102 -1.77 -13.42 -23.73
C LEU A 102 -1.02 -12.86 -22.51
N PRO A 103 -0.71 -13.68 -21.49
CA PRO A 103 0.22 -13.30 -20.43
C PRO A 103 1.57 -12.85 -21.00
N TRP A 104 2.28 -11.99 -20.26
CA TRP A 104 3.52 -11.36 -20.74
C TRP A 104 4.54 -12.36 -21.31
N ASN A 105 4.79 -13.47 -20.61
CA ASN A 105 5.76 -14.48 -21.06
C ASN A 105 5.30 -15.21 -22.34
N ALA A 106 4.02 -15.53 -22.45
CA ALA A 106 3.45 -16.16 -23.64
C ALA A 106 3.49 -15.22 -24.85
N LEU A 107 3.13 -13.96 -24.67
CA LEU A 107 3.25 -12.92 -25.70
C LEU A 107 4.71 -12.76 -26.16
N LEU A 108 5.64 -12.65 -25.22
CA LEU A 108 7.06 -12.49 -25.53
C LEU A 108 7.62 -13.68 -26.31
N ASN A 109 7.24 -14.91 -25.92
CA ASN A 109 7.67 -16.12 -26.60
C ASN A 109 7.06 -16.23 -28.00
N ALA A 110 5.76 -15.97 -28.16
CA ALA A 110 5.08 -15.99 -29.45
C ALA A 110 5.73 -15.04 -30.47
N VAL A 111 6.09 -13.82 -30.04
CA VAL A 111 6.75 -12.85 -30.92
C VAL A 111 8.21 -13.21 -31.21
N ARG A 112 8.93 -13.78 -30.24
CA ARG A 112 10.33 -14.21 -30.43
C ARG A 112 10.48 -15.39 -31.37
N GLN A 113 9.54 -16.34 -31.34
CA GLN A 113 9.62 -17.56 -32.12
C GLN A 113 9.14 -17.39 -33.57
N GLY A 114 8.48 -16.27 -33.90
CA GLY A 114 8.11 -15.89 -35.27
C GLY A 114 7.33 -16.97 -36.01
N GLU A 115 5.99 -16.94 -35.93
CA GLU A 115 5.06 -17.81 -36.68
C GLU A 115 5.64 -19.17 -37.15
N GLY A 116 5.63 -20.16 -36.26
CA GLY A 116 6.13 -21.49 -36.64
C GLY A 116 6.02 -22.62 -35.63
N ASP A 117 5.04 -22.62 -34.72
CA ASP A 117 4.36 -23.84 -34.22
C ASP A 117 3.49 -23.52 -33.00
N VAL A 118 2.17 -23.64 -33.17
CA VAL A 118 1.19 -23.49 -32.08
C VAL A 118 1.35 -24.61 -31.03
N ASP A 119 1.95 -25.74 -31.42
CA ASP A 119 2.19 -26.92 -30.58
C ASP A 119 3.29 -26.71 -29.51
N SER A 120 4.13 -25.69 -29.68
CA SER A 120 5.24 -25.37 -28.75
C SER A 120 4.86 -24.41 -27.61
N LEU A 121 3.65 -23.83 -27.67
CA LEU A 121 3.11 -22.93 -26.64
C LEU A 121 2.74 -23.68 -25.36
N GLU A 122 2.33 -24.96 -25.44
CA GLU A 122 2.08 -25.80 -24.27
C GLU A 122 3.37 -26.26 -23.59
N THR A 123 4.48 -26.37 -24.33
CA THR A 123 5.76 -26.85 -23.79
C THR A 123 6.58 -25.74 -23.14
N ALA A 124 6.48 -24.50 -23.63
CA ALA A 124 7.14 -23.33 -23.04
C ALA A 124 6.46 -22.81 -21.75
N ALA A 125 5.25 -23.28 -21.45
CA ALA A 125 4.55 -22.97 -20.20
C ALA A 125 5.12 -23.71 -18.97
N ASN A 126 5.97 -24.73 -19.18
CA ASN A 126 6.44 -25.62 -18.11
C ASN A 126 7.88 -25.40 -17.62
N ASP A 127 8.67 -24.54 -18.28
CA ASP A 127 10.07 -24.28 -17.92
C ASP A 127 10.38 -22.76 -17.91
N ASP A 128 9.78 -22.02 -16.99
CA ASP A 128 10.44 -20.92 -16.27
C ASP A 128 9.54 -20.47 -15.12
N VAL A 129 10.16 -20.06 -14.02
CA VAL A 129 9.54 -19.74 -12.71
C VAL A 129 8.15 -19.10 -12.87
N SER A 130 7.11 -19.87 -12.52
CA SER A 130 5.74 -19.40 -12.37
C SER A 130 5.67 -18.38 -11.25
N ILE A 131 5.94 -17.12 -11.58
CA ILE A 131 5.47 -15.99 -10.78
C ILE A 131 3.98 -15.86 -11.13
N ASP A 132 3.17 -16.64 -10.42
CA ASP A 132 1.71 -16.59 -10.43
C ASP A 132 1.24 -15.20 -9.96
N SER A 133 1.19 -14.26 -10.90
CA SER A 133 0.24 -13.15 -10.86
C SER A 133 0.20 -12.50 -12.24
N GLU A 134 -0.54 -13.11 -13.16
CA GLU A 134 -0.75 -12.62 -14.53
C GLU A 134 -1.42 -11.23 -14.57
N ASP A 135 -2.03 -10.79 -13.46
CA ASP A 135 -2.85 -9.58 -13.37
C ASP A 135 -2.19 -8.36 -12.69
N SER A 136 -0.91 -8.43 -12.30
CA SER A 136 -0.25 -7.38 -11.51
C SER A 136 1.17 -7.04 -11.99
N THR A 137 1.55 -5.77 -11.84
CA THR A 137 2.90 -5.31 -12.21
C THR A 137 3.94 -5.77 -11.18
N PRO A 138 5.23 -5.86 -11.51
CA PRO A 138 6.27 -6.20 -10.54
C PRO A 138 6.24 -5.31 -9.28
N ASP A 139 5.92 -4.01 -9.43
CA ASP A 139 5.73 -3.10 -8.29
C ASP A 139 4.55 -3.52 -7.38
N GLU A 140 3.43 -3.96 -7.97
CA GLU A 140 2.27 -4.48 -7.24
C GLU A 140 2.59 -5.80 -6.53
N GLN A 141 3.35 -6.69 -7.18
CA GLN A 141 3.79 -7.97 -6.62
C GLN A 141 4.68 -7.77 -5.39
N ILE A 142 5.68 -6.89 -5.49
CA ILE A 142 6.55 -6.55 -4.36
C ILE A 142 5.73 -5.97 -3.21
N ALA A 143 4.77 -5.07 -3.51
CA ALA A 143 3.92 -4.47 -2.50
C ALA A 143 3.02 -5.51 -1.80
N ALA A 144 2.46 -6.45 -2.55
CA ALA A 144 1.63 -7.54 -2.00
C ALA A 144 2.44 -8.45 -1.09
N LEU A 145 3.62 -8.91 -1.54
CA LEU A 145 4.53 -9.72 -0.73
C LEU A 145 5.00 -8.98 0.52
N TYR A 146 5.28 -7.68 0.43
CA TYR A 146 5.62 -6.87 1.59
C TYR A 146 4.48 -6.82 2.61
N GLN A 147 3.23 -6.63 2.18
CA GLN A 147 2.07 -6.64 3.07
C GLN A 147 1.90 -8.02 3.73
N GLU A 148 2.01 -9.10 2.96
CA GLU A 148 1.92 -10.47 3.49
C GLU A 148 2.99 -10.75 4.57
N LEU A 149 4.25 -10.34 4.32
CA LEU A 149 5.32 -10.45 5.31
C LEU A 149 5.05 -9.58 6.54
N SER A 150 4.55 -8.36 6.35
CA SER A 150 4.22 -7.46 7.45
C SER A 150 3.05 -7.96 8.29
N ASP A 151 2.04 -8.58 7.69
CA ASP A 151 0.88 -9.14 8.38
C ASP A 151 1.30 -10.33 9.25
N ARG A 152 2.09 -11.26 8.69
CA ARG A 152 2.66 -12.38 9.46
C ARG A 152 3.51 -11.91 10.63
N LEU A 153 4.37 -10.91 10.41
CA LEU A 153 5.19 -10.34 11.47
C LEU A 153 4.33 -9.66 12.54
N ALA A 154 3.23 -8.99 12.16
CA ALA A 154 2.33 -8.34 13.11
C ALA A 154 1.63 -9.37 14.02
N GLU A 155 1.22 -10.52 13.46
CA GLU A 155 0.64 -11.63 14.22
C GLU A 155 1.66 -12.20 15.23
N GLU A 156 2.87 -12.54 14.78
CA GLU A 156 3.94 -13.06 15.64
C GLU A 156 4.31 -12.06 16.75
N LEU A 157 4.44 -10.78 16.40
CA LEU A 157 4.76 -9.72 17.34
C LEU A 157 3.66 -9.57 18.39
N LEU A 158 2.39 -9.60 17.99
CA LEU A 158 1.26 -9.49 18.92
C LEU A 158 1.22 -10.67 19.90
N GLU A 159 1.47 -11.90 19.43
CA GLU A 159 1.60 -13.06 20.32
C GLU A 159 2.71 -12.86 21.35
N ARG A 160 3.86 -12.32 20.91
CA ARG A 160 4.98 -12.04 21.81
C ARG A 160 4.66 -10.96 22.83
N VAL A 161 3.93 -9.91 22.42
CA VAL A 161 3.46 -8.83 23.29
C VAL A 161 2.48 -9.36 24.34
N LYS A 162 1.57 -10.28 23.99
CA LYS A 162 0.65 -10.89 24.96
C LYS A 162 1.36 -11.67 26.06
N GLN A 163 2.58 -12.15 25.81
CA GLN A 163 3.37 -12.93 26.78
C GLN A 163 4.20 -12.09 27.76
N VAL A 164 4.34 -10.76 27.54
CA VAL A 164 5.11 -9.92 28.47
C VAL A 164 4.32 -9.62 29.75
N SER A 165 4.99 -9.16 30.81
CA SER A 165 4.29 -8.72 32.01
C SER A 165 3.50 -7.42 31.77
N PRO A 166 2.44 -7.13 32.55
CA PRO A 166 1.72 -5.85 32.48
C PRO A 166 2.65 -4.62 32.51
N ASP A 167 3.56 -4.52 33.48
CA ASP A 167 4.50 -3.39 33.55
C ASP A 167 5.43 -3.29 32.32
N SER A 168 5.77 -4.43 31.70
CA SER A 168 6.58 -4.43 30.47
C SER A 168 5.76 -3.94 29.27
N PHE A 169 4.47 -4.27 29.24
CA PHE A 169 3.53 -3.78 28.23
C PHE A 169 3.35 -2.26 28.32
N GLU A 170 3.19 -1.71 29.53
CA GLU A 170 3.12 -0.26 29.76
C GLU A 170 4.37 0.45 29.23
N ARG A 171 5.56 -0.06 29.58
CA ARG A 171 6.84 0.47 29.08
C ARG A 171 6.98 0.38 27.56
N LEU A 172 6.56 -0.72 26.96
CA LEU A 172 6.55 -0.92 25.51
C LEU A 172 5.67 0.13 24.82
N VAL A 173 4.47 0.35 25.35
CA VAL A 173 3.53 1.33 24.81
C VAL A 173 4.08 2.76 24.88
N VAL A 174 4.68 3.14 26.01
CA VAL A 174 5.32 4.45 26.15
C VAL A 174 6.48 4.59 25.15
N ASN A 175 7.34 3.57 25.04
CA ASN A 175 8.45 3.57 24.09
C ASN A 175 7.99 3.71 22.64
N LEU A 176 6.89 3.04 22.28
CA LEU A 176 6.30 3.16 20.95
C LEU A 176 5.88 4.60 20.65
N LEU A 177 5.15 5.23 21.55
CA LEU A 177 4.67 6.60 21.34
C LEU A 177 5.83 7.61 21.27
N GLU A 178 6.91 7.38 22.00
CA GLU A 178 8.15 8.17 21.85
C GLU A 178 8.78 7.99 20.46
N LYS A 179 8.88 6.74 19.97
CA LYS A 179 9.40 6.42 18.62
C LYS A 179 8.51 6.95 17.50
N MET A 180 7.22 7.13 17.76
CA MET A 180 6.28 7.82 16.88
C MET A 180 6.45 9.34 16.87
N GLY A 181 7.23 9.90 17.81
CA GLY A 181 7.48 11.34 17.89
C GLY A 181 6.44 12.14 18.68
N TYR A 182 5.62 11.49 19.51
CA TYR A 182 4.61 12.18 20.33
C TYR A 182 5.19 12.99 21.50
N GLY A 183 6.51 12.98 21.70
CA GLY A 183 7.22 13.74 22.73
C GLY A 183 7.98 12.85 23.72
N GLN A 184 8.46 13.43 24.82
CA GLN A 184 9.08 12.66 25.91
C GLN A 184 7.99 12.10 26.83
N GLY A 185 7.97 10.78 26.98
CA GLY A 185 7.02 10.08 27.82
C GLY A 185 7.61 9.77 29.19
N GLN A 186 6.76 9.74 30.21
CA GLN A 186 7.09 9.12 31.48
C GLN A 186 6.06 8.02 31.74
N ALA A 187 6.52 6.78 31.85
CA ALA A 187 5.71 5.70 32.40
C ALA A 187 5.47 6.01 33.88
N ILE A 188 4.21 6.14 34.27
CA ILE A 188 3.84 6.39 35.66
C ILE A 188 3.38 5.06 36.22
N GLY A 189 4.34 4.27 36.71
CA GLY A 189 4.05 2.99 37.33
C GLY A 189 3.52 3.19 38.75
N GLY A 190 2.31 2.71 39.04
CA GLY A 190 1.79 2.69 40.40
C GLY A 190 0.31 2.26 40.48
N SER A 191 0.04 1.16 41.20
CA SER A 191 -1.31 0.77 41.58
C SER A 191 -1.91 1.84 42.50
N GLY A 192 -2.71 2.75 41.92
CA GLY A 192 -3.34 3.86 42.66
C GLY A 192 -3.73 5.06 41.81
N ASP A 193 -3.28 5.16 40.56
CA ASP A 193 -3.46 6.39 39.75
C ASP A 193 -4.75 6.41 38.89
N GLY A 194 -5.76 5.66 39.32
CA GLY A 194 -7.09 5.63 38.68
C GLY A 194 -7.16 4.89 37.34
N GLY A 195 -6.08 4.24 36.90
CA GLY A 195 -6.01 3.54 35.60
C GLY A 195 -5.31 4.35 34.50
N ILE A 196 -4.50 5.34 34.87
CA ILE A 196 -3.51 5.97 33.98
C ILE A 196 -2.19 5.23 34.15
N ASP A 197 -1.63 4.75 33.04
CA ASP A 197 -0.39 3.97 33.03
C ASP A 197 0.80 4.78 32.46
N GLY A 198 0.53 5.92 31.81
CA GLY A 198 1.57 6.82 31.31
C GLY A 198 1.06 8.21 30.94
N ILE A 199 1.99 9.16 30.87
CA ILE A 199 1.73 10.52 30.39
C ILE A 199 2.81 10.90 29.37
N ILE A 200 2.39 11.47 28.25
CA ILE A 200 3.27 12.06 27.24
C ILE A 200 3.00 13.55 27.11
N ASN A 201 4.08 14.33 27.09
CA ASN A 201 4.02 15.76 26.79
C ASN A 201 4.21 15.97 25.29
N GLN A 202 3.21 16.53 24.59
CA GLN A 202 3.30 16.81 23.15
C GLN A 202 4.20 18.00 22.83
N ASP A 203 4.52 18.82 23.83
CA ASP A 203 5.39 19.97 23.72
C ASP A 203 6.49 19.95 24.79
N ALA A 204 7.57 20.66 24.53
CA ALA A 204 8.74 20.73 25.41
C ALA A 204 8.45 21.39 26.78
N LEU A 205 7.39 22.18 26.90
CA LEU A 205 7.00 22.87 28.13
C LEU A 205 6.01 22.06 28.96
N GLY A 206 5.47 20.95 28.44
CA GLY A 206 4.53 20.07 29.12
C GLY A 206 3.13 20.68 29.31
N LEU A 207 2.75 21.61 28.44
CA LEU A 207 1.44 22.29 28.48
C LEU A 207 0.33 21.41 27.89
N GLU A 208 0.66 20.59 26.89
CA GLU A 208 -0.22 19.65 26.23
C GLU A 208 0.14 18.22 26.61
N LYS A 209 -0.68 17.63 27.50
CA LYS A 209 -0.50 16.26 27.99
C LYS A 209 -1.47 15.30 27.31
N VAL A 210 -0.96 14.14 26.94
CA VAL A 210 -1.74 12.99 26.50
C VAL A 210 -1.59 11.89 27.54
N TYR A 211 -2.71 11.43 28.06
CA TYR A 211 -2.78 10.38 29.07
C TYR A 211 -2.95 9.03 28.40
N ILE A 212 -2.28 8.01 28.93
CA ILE A 212 -2.24 6.69 28.33
C ILE A 212 -2.80 5.69 29.32
N GLN A 213 -3.65 4.80 28.81
CA GLN A 213 -4.00 3.56 29.47
C GLN A 213 -3.59 2.39 28.56
N ALA A 214 -2.82 1.46 29.10
CA ALA A 214 -2.23 0.33 28.40
C ALA A 214 -2.67 -0.97 29.10
N LYS A 215 -3.59 -1.72 28.47
CA LYS A 215 -4.08 -2.99 29.01
C LYS A 215 -3.61 -4.21 28.22
N ARG A 216 -2.76 -5.04 28.83
CA ARG A 216 -2.39 -6.36 28.31
C ARG A 216 -3.50 -7.37 28.59
N TRP A 217 -4.39 -7.57 27.63
CA TRP A 217 -5.60 -8.39 27.76
C TRP A 217 -5.69 -9.46 26.67
N GLU A 218 -6.44 -10.53 26.96
CA GLU A 218 -6.85 -11.53 25.96
C GLU A 218 -8.26 -11.26 25.43
N ASN A 219 -9.21 -10.98 26.32
CA ASN A 219 -10.60 -10.72 25.95
C ASN A 219 -10.80 -9.30 25.42
N PRO A 220 -11.80 -9.09 24.54
CA PRO A 220 -12.13 -7.75 24.06
C PRO A 220 -12.43 -6.77 25.20
N VAL A 221 -11.88 -5.57 25.10
CA VAL A 221 -12.10 -4.48 26.05
C VAL A 221 -13.55 -3.99 25.91
N GLY A 222 -14.27 -3.99 27.04
CA GLY A 222 -15.66 -3.58 27.12
C GLY A 222 -15.84 -2.07 27.34
N GLU A 223 -17.07 -1.61 27.14
CA GLU A 223 -17.50 -0.23 27.43
C GLU A 223 -17.13 0.28 28.84
N PRO A 224 -17.27 -0.51 29.93
CA PRO A 224 -16.97 0.00 31.28
C PRO A 224 -15.55 0.53 31.41
N GLU A 225 -14.58 -0.09 30.73
CA GLU A 225 -13.18 0.34 30.76
C GLU A 225 -12.99 1.71 30.10
N ILE A 226 -13.69 1.96 28.99
CA ILE A 226 -13.64 3.26 28.31
C ILE A 226 -14.26 4.36 29.16
N ARG A 227 -15.37 4.06 29.86
CA ARG A 227 -16.00 5.01 30.80
C ARG A 227 -15.08 5.31 31.98
N ASN A 228 -14.45 4.29 32.55
CA ASN A 228 -13.50 4.43 33.66
C ASN A 228 -12.30 5.30 33.25
N PHE A 229 -11.75 5.06 32.06
CA PHE A 229 -10.66 5.88 31.51
C PHE A 229 -11.10 7.34 31.35
N SER A 230 -12.28 7.58 30.79
CA SER A 230 -12.83 8.92 30.65
C SER A 230 -13.00 9.64 31.99
N GLY A 231 -13.48 8.94 33.03
CA GLY A 231 -13.55 9.50 34.38
C GLY A 231 -12.17 9.86 34.95
N SER A 232 -11.16 9.05 34.66
CA SER A 232 -9.77 9.31 35.06
C SER A 232 -9.18 10.53 34.38
N LEU A 233 -9.46 10.73 33.08
CA LEU A 233 -9.10 11.96 32.37
C LEU A 233 -9.76 13.18 33.02
N GLU A 234 -11.05 13.08 33.36
CA GLU A 234 -11.81 14.12 34.06
C GLU A 234 -11.17 14.51 35.40
N ALA A 235 -10.81 13.51 36.22
CA ALA A 235 -10.17 13.72 37.51
C ALA A 235 -8.79 14.40 37.40
N LYS A 236 -8.09 14.21 36.27
CA LYS A 236 -6.80 14.84 35.98
C LYS A 236 -6.93 16.17 35.22
N GLY A 237 -8.16 16.64 34.96
CA GLY A 237 -8.41 17.86 34.17
C GLY A 237 -7.96 17.73 32.71
N ALA A 238 -7.87 16.50 32.20
CA ALA A 238 -7.37 16.18 30.88
C ALA A 238 -8.49 15.95 29.88
N ASN A 239 -8.23 16.30 28.63
CA ASN A 239 -9.16 16.09 27.51
C ASN A 239 -8.60 15.20 26.40
N LYS A 240 -7.33 14.80 26.44
CA LYS A 240 -6.70 13.93 25.44
C LYS A 240 -6.22 12.64 26.09
N GLY A 241 -6.63 11.50 25.54
CA GLY A 241 -6.19 10.20 26.00
C GLY A 241 -6.05 9.17 24.89
N VAL A 242 -5.15 8.21 25.09
CA VAL A 242 -4.98 7.05 24.22
C VAL A 242 -5.17 5.78 25.06
N PHE A 243 -6.09 4.93 24.65
CA PHE A 243 -6.32 3.62 25.25
C PHE A 243 -5.74 2.57 24.31
N ILE A 244 -4.78 1.80 24.79
CA ILE A 244 -4.03 0.81 24.02
C ILE A 244 -4.26 -0.56 24.67
N THR A 245 -4.52 -1.58 23.85
CA THR A 245 -4.72 -2.95 24.33
C THR A 245 -4.03 -3.97 23.43
N SER A 246 -3.57 -5.09 24.00
CA SER A 246 -3.09 -6.25 23.23
C SER A 246 -4.23 -7.15 22.69
N SER A 247 -5.49 -6.79 22.97
CA SER A 247 -6.69 -7.47 22.44
C SER A 247 -7.43 -6.54 21.46
N SER A 248 -8.74 -6.71 21.31
CA SER A 248 -9.62 -5.86 20.52
C SER A 248 -10.54 -5.04 21.41
N PHE A 249 -11.27 -4.08 20.83
CA PHE A 249 -12.37 -3.41 21.51
C PHE A 249 -13.71 -4.03 21.11
N GLY A 250 -14.64 -4.14 22.05
CA GLY A 250 -16.02 -4.50 21.73
C GLY A 250 -16.74 -3.38 20.95
N PRO A 251 -17.81 -3.67 20.18
CA PRO A 251 -18.58 -2.65 19.46
C PRO A 251 -19.05 -1.49 20.35
N ARG A 252 -19.59 -1.81 21.53
CA ARG A 252 -20.03 -0.81 22.53
C ARG A 252 -18.88 0.04 23.07
N ALA A 253 -17.68 -0.52 23.20
CA ALA A 253 -16.50 0.24 23.64
C ALA A 253 -16.11 1.29 22.59
N ARG A 254 -16.12 0.91 21.31
CA ARG A 254 -15.87 1.84 20.19
C ARG A 254 -16.95 2.93 20.09
N GLU A 255 -18.22 2.56 20.20
CA GLU A 255 -19.34 3.52 20.23
C GLU A 255 -19.21 4.51 21.40
N THR A 256 -18.88 4.01 22.59
CA THR A 256 -18.69 4.84 23.79
C THR A 256 -17.53 5.83 23.61
N ALA A 257 -16.40 5.38 23.07
CA ALA A 257 -15.26 6.28 22.78
C ALA A 257 -15.64 7.37 21.78
N ARG A 258 -16.40 7.04 20.73
CA ARG A 258 -16.91 8.02 19.75
C ARG A 258 -17.88 9.01 20.40
N PHE A 259 -18.80 8.53 21.22
CA PHE A 259 -19.77 9.38 21.94
C PHE A 259 -19.08 10.37 22.88
N ILE A 260 -18.12 9.89 23.69
CA ILE A 260 -17.31 10.75 24.56
C ILE A 260 -16.51 11.75 23.73
N SER A 261 -15.99 11.30 22.57
CA SER A 261 -15.18 12.15 21.69
C SER A 261 -15.98 13.22 20.95
N ALA A 262 -17.31 13.11 20.89
CA ALA A 262 -18.18 14.16 20.36
C ALA A 262 -18.39 15.33 21.33
N GLY A 263 -17.99 15.17 22.60
CA GLY A 263 -17.97 16.24 23.59
C GLY A 263 -16.64 17.00 23.58
N ASN A 264 -16.10 17.26 24.78
CA ASN A 264 -14.86 18.02 24.96
C ASN A 264 -13.64 17.15 25.29
N LYS A 265 -13.73 15.83 25.10
CA LYS A 265 -12.62 14.90 25.29
C LYS A 265 -12.29 14.22 23.96
N PHE A 266 -11.10 13.64 23.83
CA PHE A 266 -10.67 12.88 22.68
C PHE A 266 -9.99 11.60 23.18
N ILE A 267 -10.62 10.45 22.93
CA ILE A 267 -10.08 9.14 23.30
C ILE A 267 -9.76 8.36 22.02
N ARG A 268 -8.48 8.13 21.78
CA ARG A 268 -8.01 7.27 20.68
C ARG A 268 -7.87 5.83 21.18
N LEU A 269 -8.52 4.88 20.50
CA LEU A 269 -8.44 3.45 20.82
C LEU A 269 -7.47 2.76 19.87
N ILE A 270 -6.43 2.11 20.36
CA ILE A 270 -5.47 1.31 19.55
C ILE A 270 -5.57 -0.14 20.01
N ASP A 271 -6.03 -1.03 19.13
CA ASP A 271 -6.11 -2.47 19.42
C ASP A 271 -4.82 -3.20 19.06
N GLY A 272 -4.76 -4.50 19.35
CA GLY A 272 -3.55 -5.30 19.24
C GLY A 272 -3.00 -5.38 17.82
N GLU A 273 -3.88 -5.47 16.81
CA GLU A 273 -3.46 -5.49 15.40
C GLU A 273 -2.82 -4.15 15.02
N GLU A 274 -3.50 -3.03 15.33
CA GLU A 274 -2.95 -1.71 15.07
C GLU A 274 -1.64 -1.46 15.85
N LEU A 275 -1.58 -1.89 17.11
CA LEU A 275 -0.38 -1.81 17.94
C LEU A 275 0.80 -2.51 17.28
N ALA A 276 0.62 -3.74 16.81
CA ALA A 276 1.69 -4.51 16.16
C ALA A 276 2.16 -3.83 14.85
N ARG A 277 1.22 -3.33 14.04
CA ARG A 277 1.56 -2.56 12.82
C ARG A 277 2.33 -1.28 13.14
N LEU A 278 1.94 -0.55 14.17
CA LEU A 278 2.66 0.64 14.64
C LEU A 278 4.07 0.29 15.13
N MET A 279 4.21 -0.80 15.88
CA MET A 279 5.52 -1.30 16.32
C MET A 279 6.43 -1.61 15.14
N ILE A 280 5.92 -2.28 14.10
CA ILE A 280 6.69 -2.56 12.87
C ILE A 280 7.10 -1.26 12.18
N ASN A 281 6.14 -0.37 11.93
CA ASN A 281 6.38 0.88 11.20
C ASN A 281 7.38 1.81 11.91
N HIS A 282 7.47 1.75 13.24
CA HIS A 282 8.35 2.59 14.04
C HIS A 282 9.57 1.85 14.61
N GLY A 283 9.82 0.61 14.19
CA GLY A 283 11.02 -0.16 14.56
C GLY A 283 11.09 -0.52 16.05
N VAL A 284 9.95 -0.84 16.66
CA VAL A 284 9.84 -1.22 18.09
C VAL A 284 9.66 -2.72 18.19
N GLY A 285 10.59 -3.40 18.86
CA GLY A 285 10.55 -4.87 18.99
C GLY A 285 10.83 -5.63 17.68
N VAL A 286 11.26 -4.92 16.63
CA VAL A 286 11.62 -5.48 15.32
C VAL A 286 12.95 -4.91 14.84
N VAL A 287 13.61 -5.61 13.91
CA VAL A 287 14.85 -5.18 13.26
C VAL A 287 14.79 -5.47 11.77
N SER A 288 15.49 -4.66 10.96
CA SER A 288 15.64 -4.93 9.53
C SER A 288 16.69 -6.02 9.31
N GLU A 289 16.28 -7.16 8.77
CA GLU A 289 17.20 -8.25 8.42
C GLU A 289 17.85 -8.02 7.04
N ILE A 290 17.04 -7.63 6.04
CA ILE A 290 17.48 -7.41 4.66
C ILE A 290 16.85 -6.10 4.15
N ILE A 291 17.62 -5.33 3.37
CA ILE A 291 17.16 -4.09 2.73
C ILE A 291 17.27 -4.25 1.21
N TYR A 292 16.14 -4.12 0.52
CA TYR A 292 16.08 -4.07 -0.94
C TYR A 292 16.02 -2.61 -1.42
N ASP A 293 17.09 -2.14 -2.07
CA ASP A 293 17.20 -0.77 -2.59
C ASP A 293 16.82 -0.74 -4.09
N VAL A 294 15.55 -0.43 -4.38
CA VAL A 294 15.01 -0.40 -5.74
C VAL A 294 15.39 0.91 -6.44
N LYS A 295 16.19 0.82 -7.51
CA LYS A 295 16.59 1.97 -8.33
C LYS A 295 15.65 2.18 -9.51
N LYS A 296 15.50 3.44 -9.92
CA LYS A 296 14.81 3.84 -11.15
C LYS A 296 15.73 4.70 -12.01
N LEU A 297 15.49 4.70 -13.31
CA LEU A 297 16.20 5.58 -14.23
C LEU A 297 15.95 7.05 -13.85
N ASP A 298 17.02 7.83 -13.75
CA ASP A 298 16.93 9.29 -13.66
C ASP A 298 16.87 9.86 -15.08
N GLU A 299 15.65 10.05 -15.57
CA GLU A 299 15.39 10.62 -16.90
C GLU A 299 15.96 12.04 -17.08
N ASN A 300 16.20 12.79 -15.99
CA ASN A 300 16.75 14.14 -16.09
C ASN A 300 18.27 14.11 -16.30
N TYR A 301 18.95 13.06 -15.85
CA TYR A 301 20.39 12.90 -16.08
C TYR A 301 20.74 12.73 -17.57
N PHE A 302 19.82 12.14 -18.35
CA PHE A 302 19.99 11.90 -19.79
C PHE A 302 19.26 12.92 -20.67
N ALA A 303 18.64 13.95 -20.07
CA ALA A 303 18.08 15.05 -20.85
C ALA A 303 19.25 15.89 -21.39
N GLU A 304 19.46 15.90 -22.70
CA GLU A 304 20.33 16.88 -23.33
C GLU A 304 19.70 18.27 -23.14
N ASP A 305 20.48 19.24 -22.64
CA ASP A 305 20.08 20.64 -22.57
C ASP A 305 19.81 21.14 -24.01
N MET A 306 18.55 21.03 -24.45
CA MET A 306 18.07 21.62 -25.70
C MET A 306 17.67 23.08 -25.51
#